data_AF-A0A6I1ZRZ5-F1
#
_entry.id   AF-A0A6I1ZRZ5-F1
#
_cell.length_a   1.000
_cell.length_b   1.000
_cell.length_c   1.000
_cell.angle_alpha   90.00
_cell.angle_beta   90.00
_cell.angle_gamma   90.00
#
_symmetry.space_group_name_H-M   'P 1'
#
loop_
_entity.id
_entity.type
_entity.pdbx_description
1 polymer ?
#
loop_
_entity_poly.entity_id
_entity_poly.type
_entity_poly.pdbx_seq_one_letter_code
_entity_poly.pdbx_strand_id
1 'polypeptide(L)'
;MMNRREFIKRSSQLVGGLGLVNVAGIPLYAASKEPLFRISLAEWSLNRALFSGDFDHLDFAGAAIKDYGIEAVEYVNQFFF
;
A
#
# COMPACT_ATOMS: atom_id res chain seq x y z
N MET A 1 44.01 -7.16 20.43
CA MET A 1 44.14 -7.37 18.97
C MET A 1 43.43 -8.66 18.62
N MET A 2 42.52 -8.66 17.64
CA MET A 2 41.71 -9.85 17.31
C MET A 2 42.46 -10.71 16.28
N ASN A 3 42.57 -12.02 16.53
CA ASN A 3 43.28 -12.94 15.64
C ASN A 3 42.35 -13.50 14.56
N ARG A 4 42.88 -13.87 13.38
CA ARG A 4 42.11 -14.41 12.23
C ARG A 4 41.14 -15.53 12.62
N ARG A 5 41.58 -16.43 13.50
CA ARG A 5 40.77 -17.56 13.98
C ARG A 5 39.54 -17.09 14.77
N GLU A 6 39.69 -16.04 15.55
CA GLU A 6 38.62 -15.49 16.37
C GLU A 6 37.61 -14.72 15.52
N PHE A 7 38.10 -13.97 14.52
CA PHE A 7 37.25 -13.32 13.52
C PHE A 7 36.37 -14.34 12.79
N ILE A 8 36.95 -15.44 12.27
CA ILE A 8 36.20 -16.48 11.54
C ILE A 8 35.13 -17.13 12.44
N LYS A 9 35.45 -17.40 13.72
CA LYS A 9 34.48 -17.96 14.67
C LYS A 9 33.31 -17.02 14.95
N ARG A 10 33.59 -15.72 15.15
CA ARG A 10 32.54 -14.72 15.42
C ARG A 10 31.67 -14.45 14.19
N SER A 11 32.26 -14.37 13.00
CA SER A 11 31.51 -14.19 11.75
C SER A 11 30.63 -15.39 11.42
N SER A 12 31.10 -16.62 11.63
CA SER A 12 30.29 -17.83 11.42
C SER A 12 29.13 -17.94 12.41
N GLN A 13 29.32 -17.53 13.66
CA GLN A 13 28.23 -17.43 14.66
C GLN A 13 27.18 -16.38 14.29
N LEU A 14 27.58 -15.21 13.77
CA LEU A 14 26.66 -14.18 13.31
C LEU A 14 25.78 -14.65 12.13
N VAL A 15 26.40 -15.27 11.12
CA VAL A 15 25.67 -15.81 9.96
C VAL A 15 24.75 -16.96 10.38
N GLY A 16 25.21 -17.86 11.26
CA GLY A 16 24.39 -18.93 11.81
C GLY A 16 23.20 -18.40 12.64
N GLY A 17 23.42 -17.36 13.44
CA GLY A 17 22.38 -16.70 14.23
C GLY A 17 21.31 -16.03 13.37
N LEU A 18 21.70 -15.32 12.30
CA LEU A 18 20.77 -14.69 11.34
C LEU A 18 19.99 -15.73 10.52
N GLY A 19 20.61 -16.86 10.18
CA GLY A 19 19.92 -17.98 9.54
C GLY A 19 18.82 -18.58 10.42
N LEU A 20 19.07 -18.69 11.73
CA LEU A 20 18.09 -19.17 12.70
C LEU A 20 16.91 -18.21 12.90
N VAL A 21 17.08 -16.89 12.71
CA VAL A 21 15.97 -15.92 12.79
C VAL A 21 14.90 -16.20 11.74
N ASN A 22 15.31 -16.55 10.51
CA ASN A 22 14.39 -16.93 9.44
C ASN A 22 13.75 -18.32 9.68
N VAL A 23 14.52 -19.29 10.19
CA VAL A 23 14.03 -20.67 10.43
C VAL A 23 13.12 -20.76 11.67
N ALA A 24 13.39 -19.98 12.70
CA ALA A 24 12.58 -19.92 13.92
C ALA A 24 11.28 -19.12 13.74
N GLY A 25 11.02 -18.59 12.53
CA GLY A 25 9.81 -17.82 12.24
C GLY A 25 9.72 -16.53 13.03
N ILE A 26 10.85 -15.97 13.48
CA ILE A 26 10.87 -14.69 14.17
C ILE A 26 10.65 -13.60 13.11
N PRO A 27 9.51 -12.91 13.11
CA PRO A 27 9.22 -11.90 12.09
C PRO A 27 10.21 -10.73 12.22
N LEU A 28 10.97 -10.49 11.15
CA LEU A 28 11.71 -9.24 10.99
C LEU A 28 10.70 -8.16 10.59
N TYR A 29 10.23 -7.37 11.55
CA TYR A 29 9.35 -6.25 11.25
C TYR A 29 10.15 -5.14 10.58
N ALA A 30 10.03 -5.03 9.26
CA ALA A 30 10.35 -3.79 8.56
C ALA A 30 9.30 -2.74 8.96
N ALA A 31 9.74 -1.53 9.32
CA ALA A 31 8.81 -0.43 9.58
C ALA A 31 7.98 -0.16 8.31
N SER A 32 6.66 -0.38 8.37
CA SER A 32 5.75 -0.02 7.29
C SER A 32 5.79 1.49 7.09
N LYS A 33 6.34 1.93 5.96
CA LYS A 33 6.39 3.35 5.64
C LYS A 33 5.01 3.76 5.11
N GLU A 34 4.41 4.76 5.73
CA GLU A 34 3.18 5.38 5.24
C GLU A 34 3.35 5.85 3.78
N PRO A 35 2.30 5.77 2.94
CA PRO A 35 2.33 6.29 1.58
C PRO A 35 2.71 7.78 1.58
N LEU A 36 3.46 8.21 0.57
CA LEU A 36 3.86 9.63 0.42
C LEU A 36 2.67 10.54 0.09
N PHE A 37 1.58 9.98 -0.42
CA PHE A 37 0.36 10.68 -0.82
C PHE A 37 -0.84 9.75 -0.73
N ARG A 38 -2.03 10.35 -0.72
CA ARG A 38 -3.31 9.66 -0.83
C ARG A 38 -3.87 9.87 -2.23
N ILE A 39 -4.64 8.90 -2.71
CA ILE A 39 -5.24 8.92 -4.04
C ILE A 39 -6.70 9.35 -3.91
N SER A 40 -7.15 10.22 -4.81
CA SER A 40 -8.54 10.63 -4.99
C SER A 40 -9.09 10.14 -6.33
N LEU A 41 -10.41 10.04 -6.44
CA LEU A 41 -11.12 9.71 -7.68
C LEU A 41 -11.90 10.94 -8.16
N ALA A 42 -11.65 11.37 -9.39
CA ALA A 42 -12.42 12.44 -10.02
C ALA A 42 -13.67 11.87 -10.69
N GLU A 43 -14.79 12.56 -10.56
CA GLU A 43 -16.08 12.12 -11.13
C GLU A 43 -16.02 11.96 -12.65
N TRP A 44 -15.21 12.79 -13.32
CA TRP A 44 -14.96 12.68 -14.76
C TRP A 44 -14.28 11.37 -15.17
N SER A 45 -13.60 10.66 -14.25
CA SER A 45 -13.05 9.34 -14.54
C SER A 45 -14.14 8.33 -14.92
N LEU A 46 -15.40 8.57 -14.51
CA LEU A 46 -16.58 7.74 -14.81
C LEU A 46 -17.56 8.42 -15.76
N ASN A 47 -17.14 9.46 -16.51
CA ASN A 47 -18.02 10.25 -17.38
C ASN A 47 -18.88 9.40 -18.32
N ARG A 48 -18.35 8.30 -18.86
CA ARG A 48 -19.09 7.44 -19.80
C ARG A 48 -20.27 6.76 -19.14
N ALA A 49 -20.08 6.22 -17.93
CA ALA A 49 -21.12 5.55 -17.17
C ALA A 49 -22.20 6.54 -16.72
N LEU A 50 -21.77 7.72 -16.24
CA LEU A 50 -22.64 8.83 -15.87
C LEU A 50 -23.48 9.31 -17.05
N PHE A 51 -22.87 9.57 -18.21
CA PHE A 51 -23.59 10.02 -19.40
C PHE A 51 -24.48 8.94 -20.03
N SER A 52 -24.18 7.66 -19.85
CA SER A 52 -25.06 6.58 -20.29
C SER A 52 -26.30 6.38 -19.40
N GLY A 53 -26.30 6.94 -18.19
CA GLY A 53 -27.37 6.72 -17.20
C GLY A 53 -27.30 5.38 -16.46
N ASP A 54 -26.26 4.58 -16.71
CA ASP A 54 -25.99 3.32 -15.99
C ASP A 54 -25.57 3.57 -14.52
N PHE A 55 -25.22 4.81 -14.19
CA PHE A 55 -24.68 5.20 -12.91
C PHE A 55 -25.16 6.60 -12.52
N ASP A 56 -25.68 6.75 -11.29
CA ASP A 56 -26.12 8.04 -10.76
C ASP A 56 -24.93 8.79 -10.14
N HIS A 57 -24.82 10.09 -10.41
CA HIS A 57 -23.79 10.95 -9.85
C HIS A 57 -23.88 11.05 -8.31
N LEU A 58 -25.08 10.88 -7.73
CA LEU A 58 -25.27 10.86 -6.27
C LEU A 58 -24.68 9.59 -5.61
N ASP A 59 -24.53 8.52 -6.39
CA ASP A 59 -23.91 7.28 -5.92
C ASP A 59 -22.38 7.30 -6.05
N PHE A 60 -21.80 8.36 -6.64
CA PHE A 60 -20.36 8.49 -6.92
C PHE A 60 -19.46 8.23 -5.71
N ALA A 61 -19.71 8.90 -4.59
CA ALA A 61 -18.90 8.72 -3.38
C ALA A 61 -18.98 7.30 -2.82
N GLY A 62 -20.16 6.66 -2.92
CA GLY A 62 -20.36 5.28 -2.50
C GLY A 62 -19.58 4.30 -3.37
N ALA A 63 -19.64 4.47 -4.68
CA ALA A 63 -18.91 3.64 -5.64
C ALA A 63 -17.39 3.79 -5.50
N ALA A 64 -16.90 5.01 -5.27
CA ALA A 64 -15.47 5.27 -5.05
C ALA A 64 -14.90 4.37 -3.93
N ILE A 65 -15.59 4.25 -2.80
CA ILE A 65 -15.16 3.42 -1.68
C ILE A 65 -15.41 1.93 -1.97
N LYS A 66 -16.61 1.56 -2.43
CA LYS A 66 -17.03 0.15 -2.55
C LYS A 66 -16.35 -0.59 -3.69
N ASP A 67 -16.19 0.06 -4.84
CA ASP A 67 -15.74 -0.59 -6.07
C ASP A 67 -14.26 -0.34 -6.35
N TYR A 68 -13.72 0.79 -5.90
CA TYR A 68 -12.34 1.21 -6.15
C TYR A 68 -11.47 1.31 -4.91
N GLY A 69 -12.05 1.25 -3.69
CA GLY A 69 -11.30 1.41 -2.44
C GLY A 69 -10.69 2.80 -2.26
N ILE A 70 -11.27 3.83 -2.89
CA ILE A 70 -10.79 5.21 -2.85
C ILE A 70 -11.68 6.03 -1.92
N GLU A 71 -11.06 6.65 -0.91
CA GLU A 71 -11.76 7.34 0.19
C GLU A 71 -11.94 8.85 -0.05
N ALA A 72 -11.34 9.40 -1.11
CA ALA A 72 -11.43 10.82 -1.46
C ALA A 72 -11.99 10.99 -2.88
N VAL A 73 -12.92 11.93 -3.04
CA VAL A 73 -13.61 12.16 -4.32
C VAL A 73 -13.56 13.63 -4.74
N GLU A 74 -13.58 13.86 -6.05
CA GLU A 74 -13.61 15.20 -6.65
C GLU A 74 -14.83 15.31 -7.58
N TYR A 75 -15.83 16.10 -7.18
CA TYR A 75 -17.05 16.30 -7.94
C TYR A 75 -16.84 17.25 -9.14
N VAL A 76 -17.63 17.03 -10.18
CA VAL A 76 -17.66 17.82 -11.41
C VAL A 76 -19.08 18.30 -11.66
N ASN A 77 -19.24 19.62 -11.68
CA ASN A 77 -20.54 20.27 -11.77
C ASN A 77 -21.40 19.82 -12.97
N GLN A 78 -20.79 19.42 -14.09
CA GLN A 78 -21.48 18.96 -15.31
C GLN A 78 -22.47 17.81 -15.11
N PHE A 79 -22.37 17.04 -14.03
CA PHE A 79 -23.29 15.93 -13.75
C PHE A 79 -24.48 16.33 -12.86
N PHE A 80 -24.58 17.60 -12.46
CA PHE A 80 -25.61 18.11 -11.53
C PHE A 80 -26.65 19.01 -12.22
N PHE A 81 -26.74 18.97 -13.56
CA PHE A 81 -27.61 19.84 -14.38
C PHE A 81 -28.57 19.04 -15.25
#